data_AF-A0A6S5TWE0-F1
#
_entry.id   AF-A0A6S5TWE0-F1
#
_cell.length_a   1.000
_cell.length_b   1.000
_cell.length_c   1.000
_cell.angle_alpha   90.00
_cell.angle_beta   90.00
_cell.angle_gamma   90.00
#
_symmetry.space_group_name_H-M   'P 1'
#
loop_
_entity.id
_entity.type
_entity.pdbx_description
1 polymer ?
#
loop_
_entity_poly.entity_id
_entity_poly.type
_entity_poly.pdbx_seq_one_letter_code
_entity_poly.pdbx_strand_id
1 'polypeptide(L)' 'MHSAMDASNTAPLAVSHQKAYHQSAALHAARMIRFQYAATSKAALRRECVEHLRASLCGGGA' A
#
# COMPACT_ATOMS: atom_id res chain seq x y z
N MET A 1 12.79 4.27 37.13
CA MET A 1 11.46 4.35 36.49
C MET A 1 11.60 3.72 35.11
N HIS A 2 11.08 2.51 34.91
CA HIS A 2 11.13 1.79 33.64
C HIS A 2 9.88 2.16 32.83
N SER A 3 10.01 3.05 31.85
CA SER A 3 8.92 3.42 30.94
C SER A 3 8.85 2.42 29.81
N ALA A 4 8.05 1.36 30.00
CA ALA A 4 7.84 0.30 29.02
C ALA A 4 6.36 0.21 28.62
N MET A 5 5.74 1.32 28.20
CA MET A 5 4.36 1.27 27.71
C MET A 5 4.10 2.35 26.65
N ASP A 6 4.58 2.14 25.43
CA ASP A 6 4.00 2.81 24.24
C ASP A 6 4.10 1.98 22.95
N ALA A 7 4.66 0.75 22.99
CA ALA A 7 4.75 -0.10 21.80
C ALA A 7 3.38 -0.61 21.30
N SER A 8 2.38 -0.73 22.18
CA SER A 8 1.06 -1.26 21.84
C SER A 8 0.20 -0.32 21.00
N ASN A 9 0.36 1.00 21.12
CA ASN A 9 -0.40 1.98 20.32
C ASN A 9 0.27 2.29 18.97
N THR A 10 1.56 1.97 18.80
CA THR A 10 2.26 2.20 17.53
C THR A 10 1.83 1.19 16.46
N ALA A 11 1.49 -0.04 16.84
CA ALA A 11 1.15 -1.10 15.88
C ALA A 11 -0.12 -0.79 15.04
N PRO A 12 -1.25 -0.34 15.62
CA PRO A 12 -2.42 0.06 14.84
C PRO A 12 -2.18 1.28 13.94
N LEU A 13 -1.40 2.26 14.43
CA LEU A 13 -1.04 3.45 13.67
C LEU A 13 -0.10 3.12 12.49
N ALA A 14 0.87 2.23 12.71
CA ALA A 14 1.77 1.73 11.67
C ALA A 14 1.01 0.95 10.59
N VAL A 15 0.06 0.08 10.98
CA VAL A 15 -0.81 -0.65 10.03
C VAL A 15 -1.70 0.31 9.24
N SER A 16 -2.30 1.32 9.91
CA SER A 16 -3.11 2.34 9.25
C SER A 16 -2.29 3.15 8.23
N HIS A 17 -1.10 3.59 8.63
CA HIS A 17 -0.20 4.35 7.75
C HIS A 17 0.28 3.50 6.56
N GLN A 18 0.61 2.24 6.79
CA GLN A 18 0.99 1.29 5.75
C GLN A 18 -0.16 1.08 4.75
N LYS A 19 -1.39 0.92 5.23
CA LYS A 19 -2.58 0.80 4.38
C LYS A 19 -2.80 2.06 3.54
N ALA A 20 -2.72 3.25 4.14
CA ALA A 20 -2.86 4.52 3.43
C ALA A 20 -1.77 4.71 2.37
N TYR A 21 -0.53 4.32 2.67
CA TYR A 21 0.56 4.30 1.71
C TYR A 21 0.25 3.40 0.52
N HIS A 22 -0.14 2.15 0.76
CA HIS A 22 -0.48 1.23 -0.31
C HIS A 22 -1.67 1.72 -1.16
N GLN A 23 -2.68 2.36 -0.56
CA GLN A 23 -3.79 2.96 -1.32
C GLN A 23 -3.32 4.09 -2.24
N SER A 24 -2.51 5.01 -1.71
CA SER A 24 -2.00 6.13 -2.51
C SER A 24 -1.09 5.66 -3.65
N ALA A 25 -0.24 4.66 -3.40
CA ALA A 25 0.61 4.04 -4.42
C ALA A 25 -0.21 3.31 -5.50
N ALA A 26 -1.25 2.56 -5.12
CA ALA A 26 -2.15 1.91 -6.08
C ALA A 26 -2.86 2.94 -6.99
N LEU A 27 -3.35 4.05 -6.41
CA LEU A 27 -3.97 5.12 -7.18
C LEU A 27 -2.97 5.80 -8.13
N HIS A 28 -1.74 6.00 -7.69
CA HIS A 28 -0.67 6.55 -8.51
C HIS A 28 -0.37 5.64 -9.71
N ALA A 29 -0.17 4.33 -9.48
CA ALA A 29 0.05 3.35 -10.54
C ALA A 29 -1.14 3.28 -11.51
N ALA A 30 -2.38 3.33 -11.02
CA ALA A 30 -3.59 3.38 -11.85
C ALA A 30 -3.62 4.61 -12.78
N ARG A 31 -3.23 5.79 -12.29
CA ARG A 31 -3.12 6.99 -13.13
C ARG A 31 -2.03 6.83 -14.19
N MET A 32 -0.88 6.26 -13.84
CA MET A 32 0.20 6.03 -14.79
C MET A 32 -0.22 5.07 -15.91
N ILE A 33 -0.98 4.01 -15.61
CA ILE A 33 -1.52 3.06 -16.61
C ILE A 33 -2.38 3.77 -17.67
N ARG A 34 -3.17 4.78 -17.27
CA ARG A 34 -4.06 5.51 -18.17
C ARG A 34 -3.29 6.25 -19.26
N PHE A 35 -2.12 6.80 -18.92
CA PHE A 35 -1.31 7.61 -19.83
C PHE A 35 -0.11 6.87 -20.42
N GLN A 36 0.12 5.61 -20.03
CA GLN A 36 1.24 4.82 -20.52
C GLN A 36 0.91 4.06 -21.80
N TYR A 37 1.66 4.36 -22.86
CA TYR A 37 1.48 3.77 -24.21
C TYR A 37 2.40 2.57 -24.43
N ALA A 38 3.55 2.51 -23.76
CA ALA A 38 4.44 1.35 -23.84
C ALA A 38 3.82 0.14 -23.12
N ALA A 39 3.58 -0.94 -23.87
CA ALA A 39 2.91 -2.14 -23.35
C ALA A 39 3.65 -2.79 -22.17
N THR A 40 4.99 -2.83 -22.24
CA THR A 40 5.86 -3.38 -21.18
C THR A 40 5.76 -2.57 -19.89
N SER A 41 5.85 -1.24 -20.00
CA SER A 41 5.70 -0.33 -18.86
C SER A 41 4.28 -0.38 -18.27
N LYS A 42 3.25 -0.51 -19.11
CA LYS A 42 1.86 -0.66 -18.66
C LYS A 42 1.65 -1.96 -17.89
N ALA A 43 2.29 -3.06 -18.32
CA ALA A 43 2.25 -4.33 -17.61
C ALA A 43 2.96 -4.26 -16.25
N ALA A 44 4.10 -3.56 -16.17
CA ALA A 44 4.80 -3.32 -14.89
C ALA A 44 3.94 -2.53 -13.91
N LEU A 45 3.38 -1.39 -14.34
CA LEU A 45 2.49 -0.55 -13.53
C LEU A 45 1.23 -1.30 -13.08
N ARG A 46 0.69 -2.21 -13.90
CA ARG A 46 -0.43 -3.08 -13.51
C ARG A 46 -0.05 -4.03 -12.37
N ARG A 47 1.14 -4.63 -12.43
CA ARG A 47 1.63 -5.51 -11.35
C ARG A 47 1.79 -4.72 -10.06
N GLU A 48 2.45 -3.57 -10.11
CA GLU A 48 2.61 -2.68 -8.94
C GLU A 48 1.26 -2.26 -8.36
N CYS A 49 0.31 -1.85 -9.21
CA CYS A 49 -1.04 -1.49 -8.77
C CYS A 49 -1.73 -2.63 -8.01
N VAL A 50 -1.68 -3.85 -8.55
CA VAL A 50 -2.29 -5.03 -7.91
C VAL A 50 -1.58 -5.40 -6.61
N GLU A 51 -0.26 -5.28 -6.56
CA GLU A 51 0.53 -5.54 -5.35
C GLU A 51 0.16 -4.58 -4.22
N HIS A 52 0.11 -3.28 -4.51
CA HIS A 52 -0.31 -2.28 -3.54
C HIS A 52 -1.78 -2.47 -3.12
N LEU A 53 -2.68 -2.83 -4.04
CA LEU A 53 -4.06 -3.17 -3.68
C LEU A 53 -4.13 -4.36 -2.72
N ARG A 54 -3.39 -5.43 -3.01
CA ARG A 54 -3.33 -6.60 -2.12
C ARG A 54 -2.80 -6.22 -0.75
N ALA A 55 -1.70 -5.48 -0.68
CA ALA A 55 -1.12 -5.04 0.58
C ALA A 55 -2.06 -4.10 1.38
N SER A 56 -2.84 -3.26 0.71
CA SER A 56 -3.88 -2.45 1.38
C SER A 56 -5.05 -3.29 1.90
N LEU A 57 -5.34 -4.44 1.29
CA LEU A 57 -6.47 -5.31 1.65
C LEU A 57 -6.06 -6.43 2.62
N CYS A 58 -4.76 -6.77 2.68
CA CYS A 58 -4.18 -7.72 3.63
C CYS A 58 -4.18 -7.13 5.04
N GLY A 59 -5.35 -7.15 5.66
CA GLY A 59 -5.64 -6.71 7.03
C GLY A 59 -7.08 -6.98 7.45
N GLY A 60 -7.82 -7.79 6.67
CA GLY A 60 -9.22 -8.14 6.89
C GLY A 60 -9.58 -9.49 6.25
N GLY A 61 -8.65 -10.44 6.32
CA GLY A 61 -8.81 -11.77 5.71
C GLY A 61 -7.92 -12.80 6.40
N ALA A 62 -8.27 -13.14 7.64
CA ALA A 62 -8.08 -14.43 8.31
C ALA A 62 -8.83 -14.37 9.65
#